data_AF-A0A1D6QAV6-F1
#
_entry.id   AF-A0A1D6QAV6-F1
#
_cell.length_a   1.000
_cell.length_b   1.000
_cell.length_c   1.000
_cell.angle_alpha   90.00
_cell.angle_beta   90.00
_cell.angle_gamma   90.00
#
_symmetry.space_group_name_H-M   'P 1'
#
loop_
_entity.id
_entity.type
_entity.pdbx_description
1 polymer ?
#
loop_
_entity_poly.entity_id
_entity_poly.type
_entity_poly.pdbx_seq_one_letter_code
_entity_poly.pdbx_strand_id
1 'polypeptide(L)'
;MIYFIDEVESSPVAQNLALRDLPLRDVLFVSERTLIGVGFDCNPMIFAADDTGLWTFIRFLDERKAAPSASKASQLSEALGKLYGQSKQGTSSDTVEPSKPRGGAHENCITCIVPLRKGSDGSIKRFSTSGLDGKIVVWDLENHVSIAK
;
A
#
# COMPACT_ATOMS: atom_id res chain seq x y z
N MET A 1 4.95 15.42 -0.02
CA MET A 1 5.29 15.98 -1.34
C MET A 1 6.25 15.03 -2.00
N ILE A 2 6.02 14.66 -3.26
CA ILE A 2 6.97 13.88 -4.08
C ILE A 2 7.38 14.73 -5.28
N TYR A 3 8.64 14.65 -5.66
CA TYR A 3 9.16 15.27 -6.87
C TYR A 3 9.60 14.15 -7.82
N PHE A 4 8.97 14.09 -9.00
CA PHE A 4 9.42 13.25 -10.09
C PHE A 4 10.25 14.13 -11.03
N ILE A 5 11.50 13.73 -11.29
CA ILE A 5 12.43 14.48 -12.13
C ILE A 5 12.79 13.60 -13.31
N ASP A 6 12.44 14.05 -14.51
CA ASP A 6 12.80 13.40 -15.77
C ASP A 6 14.03 14.08 -16.39
N GLU A 7 14.86 13.29 -17.08
CA GLU A 7 16.06 13.70 -17.83
C GLU A 7 16.96 14.76 -17.15
N VAL A 8 17.80 14.32 -16.21
CA VAL A 8 18.67 15.19 -15.39
C VAL A 8 19.72 15.96 -16.21
N GLU A 9 20.10 15.49 -17.40
CA GLU A 9 21.33 15.93 -18.08
C GLU A 9 21.17 17.13 -19.04
N SER A 10 19.98 17.44 -19.55
CA SER A 10 19.83 18.51 -20.58
C SER A 10 18.77 19.57 -20.29
N SER A 11 17.62 19.18 -19.70
CA SER A 11 16.54 20.10 -19.32
C SER A 11 15.61 19.38 -18.32
N PRO A 12 15.97 19.31 -17.03
CA PRO A 12 15.22 18.51 -16.08
C PRO A 12 13.78 19.01 -15.95
N VAL A 13 12.83 18.15 -16.27
CA VAL A 13 11.40 18.42 -16.06
C VAL A 13 11.03 17.82 -14.71
N ALA A 14 10.72 18.71 -13.75
CA ALA A 14 10.30 18.30 -12.42
C ALA A 14 8.78 18.45 -12.28
N GLN A 15 8.10 17.34 -12.00
CA GLN A 15 6.72 17.36 -11.57
C GLN A 15 6.64 17.31 -10.04
N ASN A 16 5.87 18.23 -9.48
CA ASN A 16 5.54 18.28 -8.07
C ASN A 16 4.17 17.62 -7.80
N LEU A 17 4.15 16.59 -6.96
CA LEU A 17 2.92 15.91 -6.56
C LEU A 17 2.64 16.15 -5.07
N ALA A 18 1.67 17.03 -4.79
CA ALA A 18 1.16 17.29 -3.46
C ALA A 18 0.31 16.12 -2.97
N LEU A 19 0.69 15.52 -1.84
CA LEU A 19 -0.06 14.46 -1.18
C LEU A 19 -0.96 15.08 -0.11
N ARG A 20 -2.20 14.58 -0.01
CA ARG A 20 -3.10 14.89 1.12
C ARG A 20 -2.81 13.99 2.32
N ASP A 21 -2.23 12.83 2.04
CA ASP A 21 -1.88 11.81 3.00
C ASP A 21 -0.57 12.14 3.73
N LEU A 22 -0.22 11.30 4.71
CA LEU A 22 0.97 11.51 5.53
C LEU A 22 2.25 11.31 4.71
N PRO A 23 3.40 11.80 5.21
CA PRO A 23 4.66 11.69 4.47
C PRO A 23 5.02 10.23 4.12
N LEU A 24 5.58 10.06 2.92
CA LEU A 24 6.26 8.83 2.58
C LEU A 24 7.61 8.76 3.31
N ARG A 25 7.97 7.54 3.70
CA ARG A 25 9.25 7.20 4.31
C ARG A 25 10.20 6.53 3.32
N ASP A 26 9.67 5.70 2.42
CA ASP A 26 10.44 4.91 1.45
C ASP A 26 9.62 4.69 0.17
N VAL A 27 10.28 4.40 -0.96
CA VAL A 27 9.65 4.20 -2.27
C VAL A 27 10.33 3.10 -3.07
N LEU A 28 9.57 2.43 -3.95
CA LEU A 28 10.05 1.39 -4.84
C LEU A 28 9.44 1.55 -6.23
N PHE A 29 10.28 1.72 -7.26
CA PHE A 29 9.84 1.57 -8.64
C PHE A 29 9.56 0.09 -8.91
N VAL A 30 8.36 -0.22 -9.39
CA VAL A 30 7.95 -1.58 -9.78
C VAL A 30 7.86 -1.75 -11.29
N SER A 31 7.80 -0.63 -12.01
CA SER A 31 8.04 -0.50 -13.45
C SER A 31 8.54 0.92 -13.73
N GLU A 32 8.92 1.22 -14.97
CA GLU A 32 9.31 2.58 -15.39
C GLU A 32 8.18 3.62 -15.20
N ARG A 33 6.92 3.18 -15.16
CA ARG A 33 5.73 4.05 -15.03
C ARG A 33 4.92 3.77 -13.77
N THR A 34 5.46 3.02 -12.81
CA THR A 34 4.74 2.69 -11.57
C THR A 34 5.67 2.68 -10.37
N LEU A 35 5.30 3.45 -9.36
CA LEU A 35 6.03 3.63 -8.10
C LEU A 35 5.11 3.25 -6.95
N ILE A 36 5.65 2.49 -5.99
CA ILE A 36 5.00 2.23 -4.72
C ILE A 36 5.65 3.10 -3.65
N GLY A 37 4.88 3.93 -2.97
CA GLY A 37 5.31 4.68 -1.79
C GLY A 37 4.82 4.04 -0.51
N VAL A 38 5.61 4.07 0.55
CA VAL A 38 5.22 3.59 1.88
C VAL A 38 5.61 4.60 2.96
N GLY A 39 4.91 4.61 4.11
CA GLY A 39 5.23 5.51 5.20
C GLY A 39 4.21 5.53 6.33
N PHE A 40 3.86 6.74 6.76
CA PHE A 40 3.09 6.98 7.99
C PHE A 40 1.59 6.64 7.88
N ASP A 41 1.06 6.48 6.67
CA ASP A 41 -0.29 5.97 6.45
C ASP A 41 -0.44 4.46 6.72
N CYS A 42 0.67 3.75 6.95
CA CYS A 42 0.67 2.32 7.27
C CYS A 42 0.09 1.43 6.15
N ASN A 43 0.01 1.95 4.93
CA ASN A 43 -0.54 1.25 3.76
C ASN A 43 0.25 1.67 2.51
N PRO A 44 0.71 0.74 1.65
CA PRO A 44 1.39 1.11 0.41
C PRO A 44 0.50 1.93 -0.52
N MET A 45 1.07 2.96 -1.13
CA MET A 45 0.44 3.90 -2.04
C MET A 45 0.93 3.66 -3.46
N ILE A 46 0.03 3.57 -4.43
CA ILE A 46 0.37 3.38 -5.84
C ILE A 46 0.41 4.74 -6.53
N PHE A 47 1.51 5.02 -7.22
CA PHE A 47 1.65 6.14 -8.14
C PHE A 47 1.95 5.60 -9.54
N ALA A 48 1.39 6.23 -10.56
CA ALA A 48 1.67 5.85 -11.95
C ALA A 48 1.80 7.08 -12.85
N ALA A 49 2.67 6.97 -13.84
CA ALA A 49 2.77 7.91 -14.94
C ALA A 49 1.84 7.47 -16.08
N ASP A 50 1.09 8.42 -16.63
CA ASP A 50 0.37 8.20 -17.88
C ASP A 50 1.33 8.18 -19.09
N ASP A 51 0.80 8.05 -20.30
CA ASP A 51 1.61 8.03 -21.54
C ASP A 51 2.37 9.34 -21.78
N THR A 52 1.87 10.46 -21.24
CA THR A 52 2.52 11.77 -21.33
C THR A 52 3.66 11.94 -20.33
N GLY A 53 3.82 10.99 -19.40
CA GLY A 53 4.83 11.04 -18.34
C GLY A 53 4.37 11.75 -17.06
N LEU A 54 3.10 12.14 -16.98
CA LEU A 54 2.54 12.81 -15.80
C LEU A 54 2.19 11.79 -14.72
N TRP A 55 2.84 11.92 -13.57
CA TRP A 55 2.66 11.10 -12.39
C TRP A 55 1.43 11.51 -11.58
N THR A 56 0.66 10.53 -11.13
CA THR A 56 -0.51 10.76 -10.26
C THR A 56 -0.55 9.73 -9.14
N PHE A 57 -1.18 10.10 -8.02
CA PHE A 57 -1.58 9.14 -7.00
C PHE A 57 -2.82 8.38 -7.50
N ILE A 58 -2.76 7.05 -7.45
CA ILE A 58 -3.82 6.19 -7.99
C ILE A 58 -4.76 5.73 -6.87
N ARG A 59 -4.22 5.08 -5.85
CA ARG A 59 -4.94 4.54 -4.68
C ARG A 59 -3.97 3.94 -3.66
N PHE A 60 -4.48 3.61 -2.49
CA PHE A 60 -3.79 2.68 -1.59
C PHE A 60 -3.92 1.22 -2.07
N LEU A 61 -2.94 0.38 -1.72
CA LEU A 61 -2.89 -1.01 -2.14
C LEU A 61 -3.88 -1.90 -1.36
N ASP A 62 -4.05 -1.64 -0.06
CA ASP A 62 -5.01 -2.32 0.82
C ASP A 62 -6.38 -1.60 0.89
N GLU A 63 -6.73 -0.83 -0.14
CA GLU A 63 -8.09 -0.33 -0.30
C GLU A 63 -9.03 -1.52 -0.57
N ARG A 64 -9.78 -1.91 0.45
CA ARG A 64 -10.89 -2.85 0.28
C ARG A 64 -11.87 -2.20 -0.70
N LYS A 65 -11.96 -2.73 -1.93
CA LYS A 65 -13.13 -2.49 -2.79
C LYS A 65 -14.35 -2.81 -1.92
N ALA A 66 -15.19 -1.81 -1.66
CA ALA A 66 -16.46 -2.06 -1.00
C ALA A 66 -17.21 -3.09 -1.84
N ALA A 67 -17.24 -4.34 -1.39
CA ALA A 67 -18.02 -5.35 -2.05
C ALA A 67 -19.48 -4.87 -2.00
N PRO A 68 -20.24 -4.89 -3.11
CA PRO A 68 -21.68 -4.75 -3.00
C PRO A 68 -22.14 -5.85 -2.06
N SER A 69 -22.99 -5.50 -1.10
CA SER A 69 -23.49 -6.41 -0.07
C SER A 69 -24.19 -7.61 -0.69
N ALA A 70 -23.44 -8.65 -1.02
CA ALA A 70 -23.96 -9.90 -1.53
C ALA A 70 -24.27 -10.82 -0.36
N SER A 71 -25.56 -11.12 -0.27
CA SER A 71 -26.27 -11.98 0.67
C SER A 71 -25.59 -13.30 1.04
N LYS A 72 -25.57 -13.56 2.36
CA LYS A 72 -25.70 -14.86 3.06
C LYS A 72 -25.23 -16.11 2.30
N ALA A 73 -23.96 -16.47 2.42
CA ALA A 73 -23.53 -17.86 2.34
C ALA A 73 -22.25 -18.08 3.19
N SER A 74 -22.25 -19.19 3.96
CA SER A 74 -21.11 -19.78 4.71
C SER A 74 -20.86 -19.31 6.16
N GLN A 75 -21.76 -19.68 7.08
CA GLN A 75 -21.56 -19.56 8.54
C GLN A 75 -20.36 -20.37 9.11
N LEU A 76 -19.71 -21.23 8.31
CA LEU A 76 -18.53 -22.01 8.73
C LEU A 76 -17.21 -21.24 8.60
N SER A 77 -17.14 -20.20 7.75
CA SER A 77 -15.93 -19.37 7.57
C SER A 77 -15.80 -18.29 8.65
N GLU A 78 -16.93 -17.75 9.11
CA GLU A 78 -16.97 -16.71 10.13
C GLU A 78 -16.47 -17.18 11.51
N ALA A 79 -16.73 -18.44 11.89
CA ALA A 79 -16.28 -18.97 13.18
C ALA A 79 -14.75 -19.17 13.23
N LEU A 80 -14.15 -19.56 12.11
CA LEU A 80 -12.71 -19.76 11.98
C LEU A 80 -11.97 -18.41 11.92
N GLY A 81 -12.52 -17.42 11.22
CA GLY A 81 -12.02 -16.05 11.23
C GLY A 81 -12.09 -15.39 12.62
N LYS A 82 -13.14 -15.67 13.39
CA LYS A 82 -13.27 -15.19 14.79
C LYS A 82 -12.22 -15.82 15.71
N LEU A 83 -11.90 -17.10 15.54
CA LEU A 83 -10.90 -17.79 16.38
C LEU A 83 -9.50 -17.20 16.22
N TYR A 84 -9.07 -16.86 15.00
CA TYR A 84 -7.77 -16.21 14.77
C TYR A 84 -7.74 -14.74 15.19
N GLY A 85 -8.89 -14.04 15.17
CA GLY A 85 -8.99 -12.63 15.56
C GLY A 85 -9.01 -12.38 17.07
N GLN A 86 -9.29 -13.39 17.89
CA GLN A 86 -9.46 -13.21 19.34
C GLN A 86 -8.17 -13.17 20.17
N SER A 87 -7.00 -13.48 19.60
CA SER A 87 -5.76 -13.57 20.40
C SER A 87 -5.16 -12.24 20.85
N LYS A 88 -5.73 -11.09 20.46
CA LYS A 88 -5.14 -9.76 20.67
C LYS A 88 -5.88 -8.80 21.63
N GLN A 89 -6.94 -9.23 22.31
CA GLN A 89 -7.66 -8.34 23.24
C GLN A 89 -7.25 -8.59 24.70
N GLY A 90 -6.18 -7.91 25.13
CA GLY A 90 -5.97 -7.57 26.53
C GLY A 90 -6.55 -6.18 26.77
N THR A 91 -7.69 -6.10 27.45
CA THR A 91 -8.39 -4.84 27.75
C THR A 91 -7.71 -4.11 28.91
N SER A 92 -7.08 -2.97 28.65
CA SER A 92 -6.88 -1.92 29.65
C SER A 92 -7.96 -0.87 29.43
N SER A 93 -8.84 -0.69 30.40
CA SER A 93 -9.87 0.34 30.40
C SER A 93 -9.23 1.69 30.73
N ASP A 94 -8.88 2.47 29.71
CA ASP A 94 -8.78 3.91 29.86
C ASP A 94 -9.35 4.60 28.61
N THR A 95 -10.35 5.44 28.85
CA THR A 95 -11.22 6.08 27.87
C THR A 95 -10.47 7.12 27.05
N VAL A 96 -9.97 6.69 25.90
CA VAL A 96 -9.86 7.51 24.68
C VAL A 96 -10.35 6.59 23.58
N GLU A 97 -11.46 6.92 22.92
CA GLU A 97 -11.91 6.22 21.71
C GLU A 97 -10.73 6.17 20.72
N PRO A 98 -10.05 5.03 20.55
CA PRO A 98 -9.05 4.93 19.50
C PRO A 98 -9.88 4.86 18.24
N SER A 99 -9.86 5.94 17.46
CA SER A 99 -10.42 6.00 16.11
C SER A 99 -10.23 4.65 15.45
N LYS A 100 -11.33 3.88 15.32
CA LYS A 100 -11.56 2.67 14.52
C LYS A 100 -10.30 1.83 14.23
N PRO A 101 -10.20 0.55 14.65
CA PRO A 101 -8.99 -0.24 14.45
C PRO A 101 -8.55 -0.13 12.97
N ARG A 102 -7.33 0.41 12.76
CA ARG A 102 -6.64 0.44 11.47
C ARG A 102 -6.45 -1.02 11.03
N GLY A 103 -7.50 -1.62 10.49
CA GLY A 103 -7.55 -3.03 10.10
C GLY A 103 -6.82 -3.31 8.77
N GLY A 104 -5.78 -2.53 8.50
CA GLY A 104 -4.87 -2.74 7.38
C GLY A 104 -3.74 -3.69 7.79
N ALA A 105 -2.96 -4.12 6.80
CA ALA A 105 -1.86 -5.07 7.06
C ALA A 105 -0.87 -4.57 8.12
N HIS A 106 -0.52 -3.28 8.10
CA HIS A 106 0.29 -2.61 9.12
C HIS A 106 -0.53 -1.72 10.06
N GLU A 107 -0.11 -1.69 11.33
CA GLU A 107 -0.72 -0.86 12.40
C GLU A 107 0.16 0.36 12.76
N ASN A 108 1.36 0.45 12.17
CA ASN A 108 2.31 1.55 12.40
C ASN A 108 3.13 1.83 11.12
N CYS A 109 3.94 2.90 11.16
CA CYS A 109 4.73 3.40 10.03
C CYS A 109 5.54 2.28 9.37
N ILE A 110 5.38 2.16 8.05
CA ILE A 110 6.19 1.27 7.22
C ILE A 110 7.54 1.94 6.99
N THR A 111 8.62 1.25 7.35
CA THR A 111 9.98 1.80 7.36
C THR A 111 10.84 1.31 6.20
N CYS A 112 10.47 0.20 5.57
CA CYS A 112 11.23 -0.38 4.47
C CYS A 112 10.29 -1.07 3.48
N ILE A 113 10.62 -0.94 2.20
CA ILE A 113 10.01 -1.69 1.10
C ILE A 113 11.12 -2.32 0.24
N VAL A 114 11.00 -3.62 -0.05
CA VAL A 114 12.01 -4.35 -0.83
C VAL A 114 11.38 -5.26 -1.89
N PRO A 115 11.94 -5.33 -3.11
CA PRO A 115 11.46 -6.26 -4.13
C PRO A 115 11.83 -7.70 -3.76
N LEU A 116 10.92 -8.65 -3.97
CA LEU A 116 11.18 -10.08 -3.71
C LEU A 116 11.66 -10.83 -4.95
N ARG A 117 11.14 -10.48 -6.14
CA ARG A 117 11.62 -10.96 -7.44
C ARG A 117 11.39 -9.92 -8.53
N LYS A 118 12.37 -9.79 -9.41
CA LYS A 118 12.23 -9.11 -10.70
C LYS A 118 11.74 -10.12 -11.75
N GLY A 119 10.71 -9.76 -12.50
CA GLY A 119 10.21 -10.51 -13.64
C GLY A 119 11.21 -10.50 -14.80
N SER A 120 11.02 -11.39 -15.77
CA SER A 120 11.85 -11.46 -16.97
C SER A 120 11.80 -10.21 -17.85
N ASP A 121 10.68 -9.48 -17.76
CA ASP A 121 10.41 -8.19 -18.39
C ASP A 121 10.99 -7.00 -17.61
N GLY A 122 11.61 -7.26 -16.47
CA GLY A 122 12.15 -6.25 -15.59
C GLY A 122 11.14 -5.61 -14.63
N SER A 123 9.86 -6.00 -14.68
CA SER A 123 8.85 -5.51 -13.74
C SER A 123 8.94 -6.24 -12.39
N ILE A 124 8.60 -5.58 -11.30
CA ILE A 124 8.49 -6.21 -9.98
C ILE A 124 7.02 -6.54 -9.74
N LYS A 125 6.73 -7.82 -9.53
CA LYS A 125 5.36 -8.31 -9.26
C LYS A 125 5.09 -8.49 -7.77
N ARG A 126 6.14 -8.78 -7.00
CA ARG A 126 6.05 -9.03 -5.56
C ARG A 126 7.11 -8.27 -4.81
N PHE A 127 6.69 -7.68 -3.70
CA PHE A 127 7.56 -6.96 -2.78
C PHE A 127 7.13 -7.24 -1.35
N SER A 128 8.01 -6.94 -0.39
CA SER A 128 7.70 -7.00 1.03
C SER A 128 7.91 -5.66 1.70
N THR A 129 7.15 -5.42 2.77
CA THR A 129 7.28 -4.25 3.63
C THR A 129 7.54 -4.67 5.07
N SER A 130 8.30 -3.86 5.81
CA SER A 130 8.44 -3.98 7.25
C SER A 130 8.01 -2.69 7.95
N GLY A 131 7.35 -2.80 9.10
CA GLY A 131 6.86 -1.66 9.86
C GLY A 131 7.33 -1.62 11.31
N LEU A 132 7.14 -0.47 11.96
CA LEU A 132 7.39 -0.29 13.40
C LEU A 132 6.41 -1.09 14.29
N ASP A 133 5.42 -1.72 13.69
CA ASP A 133 4.52 -2.67 14.32
C ASP A 133 5.12 -4.09 14.41
N GLY A 134 6.36 -4.28 13.96
CA GLY A 134 7.06 -5.56 14.01
C GLY A 134 6.56 -6.57 12.98
N LYS A 135 5.74 -6.14 12.01
CA LYS A 135 5.22 -7.02 10.95
C LYS A 135 6.09 -6.94 9.71
N ILE A 136 6.19 -8.07 9.01
CA ILE A 136 6.65 -8.16 7.62
C ILE A 136 5.47 -8.64 6.78
N VAL A 137 5.11 -7.88 5.74
CA VAL A 137 3.97 -8.16 4.88
C VAL A 137 4.46 -8.35 3.45
N VAL A 138 3.96 -9.38 2.78
CA VAL A 138 4.26 -9.66 1.36
C VAL A 138 3.06 -9.23 0.53
N TRP A 139 3.33 -8.47 -0.53
CA TRP A 139 2.33 -7.93 -1.44
C TRP A 139 2.52 -8.51 -2.83
N ASP A 140 1.41 -8.76 -3.53
CA ASP A 140 1.39 -9.30 -4.88
C ASP A 140 0.60 -8.37 -5.80
N LEU A 141 1.28 -7.63 -6.67
CA LEU A 141 0.65 -6.64 -7.53
C LEU A 141 -0.32 -7.26 -8.55
N GLU A 142 -0.15 -8.53 -8.92
CA GLU A 142 -1.08 -9.19 -9.86
C GLU A 142 -2.52 -9.25 -9.30
N ASN A 143 -2.66 -9.32 -7.97
CA ASN A 143 -3.97 -9.32 -7.31
C ASN A 143 -4.54 -7.92 -7.10
N HIS A 144 -3.73 -6.86 -7.26
CA HIS A 144 -4.08 -5.50 -6.84
C HIS A 144 -4.00 -4.45 -7.96
N VAL A 145 -3.39 -4.75 -9.11
CA VAL A 145 -3.12 -3.78 -10.19
C VAL A 145 -3.74 -4.26 -11.51
N SER A 146 -4.95 -3.80 -11.79
CA SER A 146 -5.47 -3.69 -13.17
C SER A 146 -5.24 -2.26 -13.64
N ILE A 147 -4.11 -1.99 -14.29
CA ILE A 147 -3.92 -0.74 -15.04
C ILE A 147 -4.57 -0.98 -16.40
N ALA A 148 -5.57 -0.18 -16.74
CA ALA A 148 -6.14 -0.19 -18.08
C ALA A 148 -5.01 0.20 -19.05
N LYS A 149 -4.79 -0.65 -20.05
CA LYS A 149 -3.90 -0.36 -21.18
C LYS A 149 -4.39 0.83 -21.98
#